data_AF-A0A7L3JJ28-F1
#
_entry.id   AF-A0A7L3JJ28-F1
#
_cell.length_a   1.000
_cell.length_b   1.000
_cell.length_c   1.000
_cell.angle_alpha   90.00
_cell.angle_beta   90.00
_cell.angle_gamma   90.00
#
_symmetry.space_group_name_H-M   'P 1'
#
loop_
_entity.id
_entity.type
_entity.pdbx_description
1 polymer ?
#
loop_
_entity_poly.entity_id
_entity_poly.type
_entity_poly.pdbx_seq_one_letter_code
_entity_poly.pdbx_strand_id
1 'polypeptide(L)'
;SCNLTGLWDSTEYSVAIRCISAVSIFWSEWSRGKTASTEEKAPSEKVDLWRVIESSHSAGSRSVHLMWKPLNSFPPSGRILGYKIQYFPENNAALKMTNTSTDKNIILLLNEEAYIISVTAYNSAGNSPEAILRIPSTDEKTSQIIETVRTFTTNEEVVVEWRASEPEVTEYVVEWYEELETDPFGRSWQHVSNSTNWKTNKSMF
;
A
#
# COMPACT_ATOMS: atom_id res chain seq x y z
N SER A 1 41.79 -2.99 3.00
CA SER A 1 40.61 -2.84 2.13
C SER A 1 39.91 -1.55 2.51
N CYS A 2 39.28 -0.86 1.54
CA CYS A 2 38.40 0.27 1.83
C CYS A 2 36.96 -0.20 1.65
N ASN A 3 36.10 0.06 2.64
CA ASN A 3 34.69 -0.28 2.57
C ASN A 3 33.90 0.96 2.17
N LEU A 4 33.10 0.85 1.11
CA LEU A 4 32.09 1.85 0.77
C LEU A 4 30.88 1.63 1.68
N THR A 5 30.40 2.69 2.33
CA THR A 5 29.27 2.63 3.27
C THR A 5 28.27 3.73 2.94
N GLY A 6 27.03 3.63 3.45
CA GLY A 6 25.97 4.60 3.17
C GLY A 6 25.39 4.51 1.75
N LEU A 7 25.52 3.36 1.10
CA LEU A 7 24.89 3.07 -0.18
C LEU A 7 23.40 2.74 0.03
N TRP A 8 22.57 3.07 -0.95
CA TRP A 8 21.17 2.66 -0.96
C TRP A 8 21.05 1.16 -1.21
N ASP A 9 20.05 0.53 -0.60
CA ASP A 9 19.72 -0.87 -0.79
C ASP A 9 19.23 -1.13 -2.23
N SER A 10 19.30 -2.38 -2.69
CA SER A 10 18.83 -2.83 -4.01
C SER A 10 19.20 -1.89 -5.19
N THR A 11 20.39 -1.30 -5.13
CA THR A 11 20.84 -0.28 -6.08
C THR A 11 22.16 -0.72 -6.73
N GLU A 12 22.22 -0.64 -8.06
CA GLU A 12 23.44 -0.91 -8.81
C GLU A 12 24.38 0.31 -8.76
N TYR A 13 25.63 0.09 -8.33
CA TYR A 13 26.67 1.09 -8.28
C TYR A 13 27.82 0.75 -9.22
N SER A 14 28.39 1.76 -9.87
CA SER A 14 29.65 1.67 -10.62
C SER A 14 30.79 2.31 -9.84
N VAL A 15 31.88 1.57 -9.64
CA VAL A 15 33.08 2.03 -8.92
C VAL A 15 34.30 2.04 -9.84
N ALA A 16 35.04 3.14 -9.84
CA ALA A 16 36.32 3.29 -10.54
C ALA A 16 37.34 3.98 -9.62
N ILE A 17 38.63 3.72 -9.84
CA ILE A 17 39.73 4.22 -9.01
C ILE A 17 40.73 4.94 -9.91
N ARG A 18 41.28 6.06 -9.45
CA ARG A 18 42.49 6.67 -10.00
C ARG A 18 43.48 6.93 -8.87
N CYS A 19 44.77 6.98 -9.18
CA CYS A 19 45.81 7.16 -8.17
C CYS A 19 46.72 8.35 -8.50
N ILE A 20 47.45 8.80 -7.50
CA ILE A 20 48.52 9.78 -7.62
C ILE A 20 49.71 9.27 -6.80
N SER A 21 50.93 9.41 -7.33
CA SER A 21 52.14 9.03 -6.60
C SER A 21 52.64 10.21 -5.78
N ALA A 22 53.38 9.93 -4.69
CA ALA A 22 53.91 10.96 -3.80
C ALA A 22 54.88 11.96 -4.49
N VAL A 23 55.39 11.60 -5.66
CA VAL A 23 56.35 12.39 -6.44
C VAL A 23 55.76 12.99 -7.72
N SER A 24 54.46 12.77 -7.98
CA SER A 24 53.76 13.30 -9.15
C SER A 24 52.75 14.37 -8.74
N ILE A 25 52.59 15.39 -9.57
CA ILE A 25 51.51 16.39 -9.46
C ILE A 25 50.29 16.03 -10.31
N PHE A 26 50.41 15.03 -11.20
CA PHE A 26 49.35 14.58 -12.09
C PHE A 26 48.74 13.27 -11.59
N TRP A 27 47.40 13.20 -11.61
CA TRP A 27 46.63 11.99 -11.37
C TRP A 27 46.71 11.03 -12.57
N SER A 28 46.57 9.73 -12.31
CA SER A 28 46.36 8.74 -13.37
C SER A 28 44.98 8.92 -14.03
N GLU A 29 44.83 8.29 -15.19
CA GLU A 29 43.51 7.98 -15.74
C GLU A 29 42.69 7.11 -14.77
N TRP A 30 41.36 7.12 -14.95
CA TRP A 30 40.46 6.23 -14.23
C TRP A 30 40.67 4.77 -14.64
N SER A 31 40.55 3.87 -13.68
CA SER A 31 40.42 2.44 -13.96
C SER A 31 39.15 2.16 -14.75
N ARG A 32 39.08 0.98 -15.38
CA ARG A 32 37.80 0.45 -15.87
C ARG A 32 36.82 0.33 -14.69
N GLY A 33 35.61 0.84 -14.88
CA GLY A 33 34.54 0.73 -13.88
C GLY A 33 34.14 -0.72 -13.63
N LYS A 34 33.76 -1.02 -12.40
CA LYS A 34 33.14 -2.28 -11.99
C LYS A 34 31.76 -1.99 -11.40
N THR A 35 30.76 -2.72 -11.87
CA THR A 35 29.39 -2.65 -11.36
C THR A 35 29.16 -3.73 -10.30
N ALA A 36 28.39 -3.39 -9.28
CA ALA A 36 27.86 -4.31 -8.29
C ALA A 36 26.57 -3.75 -7.70
N SER A 37 25.66 -4.63 -7.29
CA SER A 37 24.42 -4.25 -6.62
C SER A 37 24.52 -4.46 -5.12
N THR A 38 23.92 -3.55 -4.35
CA THR A 38 23.69 -3.74 -2.91
C THR A 38 22.59 -4.76 -2.67
N GLU A 39 22.58 -5.35 -1.48
CA GLU A 39 21.57 -6.32 -1.06
C GLU A 39 20.18 -5.67 -0.97
N GLU A 40 19.12 -6.48 -1.10
CA GLU A 40 17.77 -6.04 -0.79
C GLU A 40 17.60 -5.85 0.73
N LYS A 41 16.64 -5.01 1.08
CA LYS A 41 16.18 -4.80 2.45
C LYS A 41 14.68 -5.03 2.52
N ALA A 42 14.19 -5.59 3.63
CA ALA A 42 12.74 -5.73 3.84
C ALA A 42 12.05 -4.36 3.66
N PRO A 43 10.90 -4.28 2.96
CA PRO A 43 10.24 -3.00 2.74
C PRO A 43 9.88 -2.33 4.07
N SER A 44 10.11 -1.03 4.20
CA SER A 44 9.87 -0.31 5.46
C SER A 44 8.41 0.11 5.65
N GLU A 45 7.66 0.28 4.57
CA GLU A 45 6.29 0.78 4.59
C GLU A 45 5.29 -0.37 4.40
N LYS A 46 4.13 -0.24 5.06
CA LYS A 46 2.97 -1.10 4.81
C LYS A 46 2.33 -0.75 3.47
N VAL A 47 1.59 -1.68 2.87
CA VAL A 47 0.80 -1.38 1.68
C VAL A 47 -0.38 -0.46 2.01
N ASP A 48 -0.76 0.40 1.08
CA ASP A 48 -2.09 1.02 1.15
C ASP A 48 -3.10 -0.10 0.88
N LEU A 49 -3.99 -0.38 1.84
CA LEU A 49 -4.96 -1.47 1.78
C LEU A 49 -6.38 -0.91 1.78
N TRP A 50 -7.24 -1.47 0.92
CA TRP A 50 -8.66 -1.16 0.86
C TRP A 50 -9.51 -2.40 0.57
N ARG A 51 -10.84 -2.24 0.68
CA ARG A 51 -11.80 -3.33 0.55
C ARG A 51 -13.13 -2.89 -0.04
N VAL A 52 -13.79 -3.81 -0.73
CA VAL A 52 -15.22 -3.73 -1.09
C VAL A 52 -15.91 -4.98 -0.52
N ILE A 53 -17.01 -4.78 0.20
CA ILE A 53 -17.76 -5.86 0.85
C ILE A 53 -19.08 -6.04 0.10
N GLU A 54 -19.32 -7.23 -0.43
CA GLU A 54 -20.61 -7.56 -1.03
C GLU A 54 -21.65 -7.95 0.04
N SER A 55 -22.92 -7.81 -0.32
CA SER A 55 -24.03 -8.30 0.49
C SER A 55 -23.94 -9.82 0.70
N SER A 56 -24.41 -10.31 1.84
CA SER A 56 -24.49 -11.76 2.10
C SER A 56 -25.25 -12.48 1.00
N HIS A 57 -24.67 -13.57 0.51
CA HIS A 57 -25.39 -14.55 -0.29
C HIS A 57 -26.33 -15.37 0.60
N SER A 58 -27.28 -16.08 0.00
CA SER A 58 -28.25 -16.92 0.72
C SER A 58 -27.65 -18.01 1.61
N ALA A 59 -26.35 -18.30 1.46
CA ALA A 59 -25.61 -19.28 2.24
C ALA A 59 -25.01 -18.75 3.56
N GLY A 60 -25.26 -17.49 3.94
CA GLY A 60 -24.68 -16.90 5.16
C GLY A 60 -23.19 -16.59 5.03
N SER A 61 -22.74 -16.28 3.82
CA SER A 61 -21.38 -15.86 3.52
C SER A 61 -21.39 -14.64 2.60
N ARG A 62 -20.31 -13.86 2.66
CA ARG A 62 -20.12 -12.65 1.86
C ARG A 62 -18.74 -12.61 1.24
N SER A 63 -18.68 -12.07 0.02
CA SER A 63 -17.43 -11.83 -0.68
C SER A 63 -16.81 -10.52 -0.19
N VAL A 64 -15.53 -10.57 0.21
CA VAL A 64 -14.72 -9.41 0.54
C VAL A 64 -13.59 -9.29 -0.46
N HIS A 65 -13.68 -8.27 -1.30
CA HIS A 65 -12.69 -7.93 -2.31
C HIS A 65 -11.62 -7.06 -1.66
N LEU A 66 -10.44 -7.61 -1.44
CA LEU A 66 -9.29 -6.89 -0.90
C LEU A 66 -8.39 -6.42 -2.03
N MET A 67 -7.93 -5.18 -1.95
CA MET A 67 -7.04 -4.60 -2.94
C MET A 67 -6.03 -3.68 -2.28
N TRP A 68 -4.82 -3.61 -2.82
CA TRP A 68 -3.76 -2.79 -2.27
C TRP A 68 -2.88 -2.17 -3.35
N LYS A 69 -2.24 -1.05 -3.02
CA LYS A 69 -1.31 -0.38 -3.93
C LYS A 69 0.11 -0.96 -3.78
N PRO A 70 0.89 -1.05 -4.87
CA PRO A 70 2.29 -1.47 -4.79
C PRO A 70 3.10 -0.54 -3.90
N LEU A 71 4.05 -1.12 -3.18
CA LEU A 71 5.07 -0.34 -2.48
C LEU A 71 6.02 0.29 -3.51
N ASN A 72 5.92 1.60 -3.66
CA ASN A 72 6.80 2.40 -4.52
C ASN A 72 7.71 3.26 -3.63
N SER A 73 8.65 2.62 -2.93
CA SER A 73 9.65 3.33 -2.13
C SER A 73 10.80 3.85 -3.00
N PHE A 74 11.30 5.04 -2.67
CA PHE A 74 12.53 5.58 -3.23
C PHE A 74 13.47 5.98 -2.10
N PRO A 75 14.68 5.40 -2.01
CA PRO A 75 15.23 4.36 -2.88
C PRO A 75 14.47 3.02 -2.74
N PRO A 76 14.51 2.16 -3.78
CA PRO A 76 13.81 0.88 -3.74
C PRO A 76 14.45 -0.05 -2.69
N SER A 77 13.63 -0.66 -1.85
CA SER A 77 14.11 -1.64 -0.87
C SER A 77 14.37 -3.01 -1.49
N GLY A 78 13.83 -3.26 -2.69
CA GLY A 78 13.94 -4.53 -3.41
C GLY A 78 12.70 -4.84 -4.22
N ARG A 79 12.74 -5.93 -4.97
CA ARG A 79 11.59 -6.39 -5.75
C ARG A 79 10.60 -7.13 -4.84
N ILE A 80 9.36 -6.65 -4.79
CA ILE A 80 8.27 -7.38 -4.12
C ILE A 80 8.02 -8.70 -4.86
N LEU A 81 8.07 -9.80 -4.12
CA LEU A 81 7.88 -11.17 -4.61
C LEU A 81 6.43 -11.65 -4.46
N GLY A 82 5.69 -11.07 -3.50
CA GLY A 82 4.28 -11.35 -3.30
C GLY A 82 3.74 -10.72 -2.02
N TYR A 83 2.53 -11.13 -1.66
CA TYR A 83 1.80 -10.64 -0.50
C TYR A 83 1.29 -11.82 0.34
N LYS A 84 1.38 -11.68 1.65
CA LYS A 84 0.80 -12.58 2.64
C LYS A 84 -0.44 -11.91 3.23
N ILE A 85 -1.55 -12.61 3.20
CA ILE A 85 -2.84 -12.15 3.72
C ILE A 85 -3.19 -13.04 4.91
N GLN A 86 -3.33 -12.46 6.09
CA GLN A 86 -3.79 -13.19 7.28
C GLN A 86 -5.14 -12.63 7.72
N TYR A 87 -6.05 -13.51 8.12
CA TYR A 87 -7.37 -13.08 8.54
C TYR A 87 -7.96 -14.02 9.57
N PHE A 88 -8.75 -13.49 10.50
CA PHE A 88 -9.38 -14.25 11.58
C PHE A 88 -10.66 -13.55 12.05
N PRO A 89 -11.66 -14.30 12.55
CA PRO A 89 -12.80 -13.72 13.25
C PRO A 89 -12.32 -12.87 14.41
N GLU A 90 -12.84 -11.65 14.55
CA GLU A 90 -12.38 -10.69 15.57
C GLU A 90 -12.50 -11.24 17.00
N ASN A 91 -13.52 -12.05 17.25
CA ASN A 91 -13.78 -12.71 18.52
C ASN A 91 -12.88 -13.94 18.79
N ASN A 92 -12.14 -14.44 17.79
CA ASN A 92 -11.37 -15.67 17.92
C ASN A 92 -10.13 -15.69 17.01
N ALA A 93 -9.05 -15.08 17.50
CA ALA A 93 -7.76 -15.05 16.80
C ALA A 93 -7.10 -16.43 16.61
N ALA A 94 -7.57 -17.48 17.29
CA ALA A 94 -7.06 -18.84 17.10
C ALA A 94 -7.47 -19.44 15.74
N LEU A 95 -8.54 -18.93 15.12
CA LEU A 95 -9.02 -19.35 13.79
C LEU A 95 -8.33 -18.58 12.65
N LYS A 96 -7.05 -18.24 12.83
CA LYS A 96 -6.28 -17.50 11.84
C LYS A 96 -6.03 -18.33 10.59
N MET A 97 -6.47 -17.77 9.47
CA MET A 97 -6.22 -18.28 8.14
C MET A 97 -5.10 -17.47 7.47
N THR A 98 -4.45 -18.06 6.48
CA THR A 98 -3.38 -17.40 5.72
C THR A 98 -3.47 -17.77 4.25
N ASN A 99 -3.50 -16.74 3.40
CA ASN A 99 -3.39 -16.84 1.95
C ASN A 99 -2.14 -16.11 1.47
N THR A 100 -1.72 -16.42 0.25
CA THR A 100 -0.65 -15.71 -0.45
C THR A 100 -1.12 -15.35 -1.85
N SER A 101 -0.76 -14.16 -2.33
CA SER A 101 -1.06 -13.70 -3.69
C SER A 101 0.17 -13.02 -4.28
N THR A 102 0.42 -13.24 -5.57
CA THR A 102 1.37 -12.43 -6.35
C THR A 102 0.69 -11.22 -7.00
N ASP A 103 -0.64 -11.24 -7.05
CA ASP A 103 -1.45 -10.13 -7.53
C ASP A 103 -1.62 -9.07 -6.44
N LYS A 104 -2.24 -7.95 -6.82
CA LYS A 104 -2.46 -6.79 -5.94
C LYS A 104 -3.84 -6.80 -5.28
N ASN A 105 -4.54 -7.91 -5.41
CA ASN A 105 -5.87 -8.12 -4.89
C ASN A 105 -6.14 -9.61 -4.60
N ILE A 106 -7.20 -9.86 -3.84
CA ILE A 106 -7.73 -11.20 -3.58
C ILE A 106 -9.20 -11.10 -3.14
N ILE A 107 -9.99 -12.14 -3.42
CA ILE A 107 -11.34 -12.28 -2.87
C ILE A 107 -11.29 -13.26 -1.69
N LEU A 108 -11.83 -12.84 -0.54
CA LEU A 108 -12.06 -13.72 0.61
C LEU A 108 -13.54 -14.00 0.74
N LEU A 109 -13.91 -15.27 0.91
CA LEU A 109 -15.27 -15.66 1.28
C LEU A 109 -15.34 -15.80 2.80
N LEU A 110 -16.03 -14.86 3.45
CA LEU A 110 -16.14 -14.79 4.92
C LEU A 110 -17.56 -15.11 5.36
N ASN A 111 -17.73 -15.59 6.60
CA ASN A 111 -19.04 -15.68 7.22
C ASN A 111 -19.55 -14.28 7.64
N GLU A 112 -20.68 -14.23 8.32
CA GLU A 112 -21.33 -12.97 8.71
C GLU A 112 -20.68 -12.25 9.90
N GLU A 113 -19.76 -12.89 10.63
CA GLU A 113 -19.06 -12.33 11.80
C GLU A 113 -18.08 -11.22 11.41
N ALA A 114 -17.61 -10.44 12.37
CA ALA A 114 -16.55 -9.45 12.15
C ALA A 114 -15.19 -10.13 11.99
N TYR A 115 -14.32 -9.57 11.14
CA TYR A 115 -12.97 -10.09 10.89
C TYR A 115 -11.91 -9.01 11.02
N ILE A 116 -10.72 -9.42 11.45
CA ILE A 116 -9.48 -8.64 11.28
C ILE A 116 -8.69 -9.25 10.15
N ILE A 117 -8.20 -8.41 9.25
CA ILE A 117 -7.41 -8.78 8.08
C ILE A 117 -6.10 -7.99 8.12
N SER A 118 -4.97 -8.68 7.92
CA SER A 118 -3.67 -8.07 7.67
C SER A 118 -3.12 -8.47 6.30
N VAL A 119 -2.48 -7.52 5.62
CA VAL A 119 -1.74 -7.74 4.37
C VAL A 119 -0.30 -7.27 4.54
N THR A 120 0.63 -8.10 4.12
CA THR A 120 2.06 -7.86 4.20
C THR A 120 2.72 -8.18 2.86
N ALA A 121 3.38 -7.20 2.25
CA ALA A 121 4.27 -7.44 1.11
C ALA A 121 5.60 -8.06 1.58
N TYR A 122 6.20 -8.93 0.78
CA TYR A 122 7.51 -9.51 1.07
C TYR A 122 8.45 -9.49 -0.14
N ASN A 123 9.75 -9.34 0.13
CA ASN A 123 10.85 -9.52 -0.84
C ASN A 123 11.85 -10.57 -0.33
N SER A 124 13.02 -10.69 -0.96
CA SER A 124 14.01 -11.70 -0.56
C SER A 124 14.63 -11.45 0.81
N ALA A 125 14.60 -10.20 1.28
CA ALA A 125 15.17 -9.78 2.56
C ALA A 125 14.18 -9.80 3.72
N GLY A 126 12.87 -9.83 3.46
CA GLY A 126 11.86 -10.00 4.50
C GLY A 126 10.49 -9.41 4.18
N ASN A 127 9.76 -9.10 5.24
CA ASN A 127 8.37 -8.66 5.21
C ASN A 127 8.25 -7.16 5.54
N SER A 128 7.30 -6.50 4.91
CA SER A 128 6.84 -5.16 5.30
C SER A 128 6.08 -5.17 6.63
N PRO A 129 5.85 -4.00 7.26
CA PRO A 129 4.84 -3.88 8.30
C PRO A 129 3.44 -4.29 7.82
N GLU A 130 2.61 -4.77 8.74
CA GLU A 130 1.23 -5.18 8.43
C GLU A 130 0.33 -3.98 8.10
N ALA A 131 -0.38 -4.04 6.99
CA ALA A 131 -1.55 -3.20 6.72
C ALA A 131 -2.80 -3.90 7.24
N ILE A 132 -3.53 -3.28 8.18
CA ILE A 132 -4.65 -3.92 8.88
C ILE A 132 -5.96 -3.24 8.50
N LEU A 133 -6.99 -4.03 8.21
CA LEU A 133 -8.38 -3.59 8.08
C LEU A 133 -9.32 -4.49 8.89
N ARG A 134 -10.36 -3.88 9.44
CA ARG A 134 -11.48 -4.60 10.06
C ARG A 134 -12.64 -4.74 9.08
N ILE A 135 -13.22 -5.92 8.98
CA ILE A 135 -14.50 -6.18 8.31
C ILE A 135 -15.59 -6.22 9.39
N PRO A 136 -16.58 -5.32 9.37
CA PRO A 136 -17.68 -5.36 10.33
C PRO A 136 -18.55 -6.61 10.12
N SER A 137 -19.28 -7.04 11.16
CA SER A 137 -20.32 -8.06 10.98
C SER A 137 -21.52 -7.49 10.20
N THR A 138 -22.39 -8.36 9.66
CA THR A 138 -23.55 -7.91 8.87
C THR A 138 -24.64 -7.23 9.70
N ASP A 139 -24.70 -7.53 11.00
CA ASP A 139 -25.63 -6.96 11.97
C ASP A 139 -25.09 -5.70 12.69
N GLU A 140 -23.83 -5.35 12.44
CA GLU A 140 -23.19 -4.18 13.03
C GLU A 140 -23.76 -2.89 12.43
N LYS A 141 -24.34 -2.04 13.28
CA LYS A 141 -24.80 -0.72 12.87
C LYS A 141 -23.64 0.25 12.81
N THR A 142 -23.35 0.77 11.62
CA THR A 142 -22.41 1.88 11.44
C THR A 142 -23.11 3.22 11.68
N SER A 143 -22.43 4.13 12.36
CA SER A 143 -22.93 5.49 12.57
C SER A 143 -22.58 6.36 11.35
N GLN A 144 -23.55 7.16 10.88
CA GLN A 144 -23.31 8.14 9.82
C GLN A 144 -22.57 9.35 10.42
N ILE A 145 -21.24 9.34 10.32
CA ILE A 145 -20.38 10.42 10.87
C ILE A 145 -20.20 11.57 9.87
N ILE A 146 -20.19 11.28 8.56
CA ILE A 146 -20.07 12.32 7.53
C ILE A 146 -21.43 13.01 7.36
N GLU A 147 -21.48 14.30 7.71
CA GLU A 147 -22.70 15.13 7.68
C GLU A 147 -22.99 15.66 6.28
N THR A 148 -21.96 16.20 5.63
CA THR A 148 -22.08 16.82 4.31
C THR A 148 -20.90 16.46 3.45
N VAL A 149 -21.15 16.22 2.17
CA VAL A 149 -20.13 16.07 1.13
C VAL A 149 -20.47 17.07 0.02
N ARG A 150 -19.44 17.75 -0.49
CA ARG A 150 -19.54 18.65 -1.63
C ARG A 150 -18.46 18.27 -2.63
N THR A 151 -18.88 18.19 -3.89
CA THR A 151 -17.97 17.95 -5.00
C THR A 151 -18.07 19.10 -5.98
N PHE A 152 -16.93 19.55 -6.48
CA PHE A 152 -16.89 20.54 -7.55
C PHE A 152 -15.66 20.31 -8.42
N THR A 153 -15.76 20.78 -9.66
CA THR A 153 -14.65 20.71 -10.60
C THR A 153 -14.07 22.10 -10.79
N THR A 154 -12.75 22.18 -10.77
CA THR A 154 -12.01 23.31 -11.32
C THR A 154 -11.51 22.90 -12.72
N ASN A 155 -10.72 23.73 -13.42
CA ASN A 155 -10.31 23.45 -14.80
C ASN A 155 -9.81 22.00 -14.99
N GLU A 156 -8.85 21.57 -14.17
CA GLU A 156 -8.20 20.26 -14.29
C GLU A 156 -8.31 19.39 -13.04
N GLU A 157 -8.94 19.87 -11.97
CA GLU A 157 -9.07 19.12 -10.72
C GLU A 157 -10.53 18.81 -10.39
N VAL A 158 -10.73 17.67 -9.74
CA VAL A 158 -11.94 17.35 -8.99
C VAL A 158 -11.60 17.55 -7.52
N VAL A 159 -12.45 18.28 -6.81
CA VAL A 159 -12.32 18.55 -5.38
C VAL A 159 -13.50 17.93 -4.66
N VAL A 160 -13.20 17.21 -3.58
CA VAL A 160 -14.16 16.61 -2.67
C VAL A 160 -13.90 17.20 -1.29
N GLU A 161 -14.91 17.85 -0.72
CA GLU A 161 -14.88 18.41 0.63
C GLU A 161 -15.97 17.76 1.47
N TRP A 162 -15.67 17.46 2.72
CA TRP A 162 -16.65 16.91 3.64
C TRP A 162 -16.58 17.54 5.02
N ARG A 163 -17.60 17.26 5.83
CA ARG A 163 -17.64 17.60 7.25
C ARG A 163 -18.04 16.37 8.04
N ALA A 164 -17.26 16.04 9.06
CA ALA A 164 -17.58 15.02 10.04
C ALA A 164 -18.25 15.65 11.26
N SER A 165 -19.21 14.95 11.87
CA SER A 165 -19.84 15.34 13.13
C SER A 165 -18.92 15.15 14.33
N GLU A 166 -17.98 14.19 14.23
CA GLU A 166 -17.03 13.84 15.27
C GLU A 166 -15.65 14.45 14.98
N PRO A 167 -15.14 15.35 15.86
CA PRO A 167 -13.85 16.02 15.64
C PRO A 167 -12.64 15.10 15.84
N GLU A 168 -12.83 13.90 16.41
CA GLU A 168 -11.77 12.93 16.67
C GLU A 168 -11.43 12.07 15.45
N VAL A 169 -12.23 12.14 14.37
CA VAL A 169 -11.97 11.38 13.14
C VAL A 169 -10.80 12.01 12.39
N THR A 170 -9.70 11.26 12.26
CA THR A 170 -8.47 11.71 11.60
C THR A 170 -8.17 11.00 10.29
N GLU A 171 -8.84 9.88 9.99
CA GLU A 171 -8.57 9.05 8.81
C GLU A 171 -9.84 8.87 8.00
N TYR A 172 -9.74 9.08 6.70
CA TYR A 172 -10.83 8.99 5.74
C TYR A 172 -10.39 8.17 4.52
N VAL A 173 -11.35 7.62 3.79
CA VAL A 173 -11.11 7.08 2.45
C VAL A 173 -12.07 7.70 1.48
N VAL A 174 -11.52 8.24 0.39
CA VAL A 174 -12.29 8.67 -0.77
C VAL A 174 -12.26 7.53 -1.77
N GLU A 175 -13.42 7.04 -2.19
CA GLU A 175 -13.61 6.00 -3.20
C GLU A 175 -14.41 6.57 -4.38
N TRP A 176 -13.99 6.26 -5.60
CA TRP A 176 -14.65 6.71 -6.83
C TRP A 176 -14.55 5.65 -7.93
N TYR A 177 -15.56 5.61 -8.79
CA TYR A 177 -15.67 4.70 -9.92
C TYR A 177 -16.72 5.23 -10.90
N GLU A 178 -16.69 4.79 -12.15
CA GLU A 178 -17.74 5.10 -13.13
C GLU A 178 -19.06 4.45 -12.70
N GLU A 179 -20.19 5.12 -12.91
CA GLU A 179 -21.50 4.63 -12.46
C GLU A 179 -21.85 3.23 -13.02
N LEU A 180 -21.33 2.89 -14.20
CA LEU A 180 -21.56 1.61 -14.87
C LEU A 180 -20.51 0.55 -14.51
N GLU A 181 -19.50 0.87 -13.70
CA GLU A 181 -18.51 -0.10 -13.24
C GLU A 181 -19.16 -1.10 -12.27
N THR A 182 -19.00 -2.38 -12.59
CA THR A 182 -19.57 -3.49 -11.83
C THR A 182 -18.52 -4.35 -11.16
N ASP A 183 -17.26 -4.28 -11.61
CA ASP A 183 -16.16 -4.98 -10.97
C ASP A 183 -15.77 -4.27 -9.66
N PRO A 184 -15.85 -4.95 -8.50
CA PRO A 184 -15.38 -4.39 -7.24
C PRO A 184 -13.91 -3.96 -7.28
N PHE A 185 -13.07 -4.58 -8.10
CA PHE A 185 -11.67 -4.18 -8.28
C PHE A 185 -11.46 -2.98 -9.21
N GLY A 186 -12.50 -2.56 -9.94
CA GLY A 186 -12.49 -1.34 -10.77
C GLY A 186 -12.56 -0.04 -9.96
N ARG A 187 -12.77 -0.14 -8.63
CA ARG A 187 -12.86 1.04 -7.76
C ARG A 187 -11.51 1.69 -7.52
N SER A 188 -11.46 2.99 -7.75
CA SER A 188 -10.33 3.82 -7.35
C SER A 188 -10.56 4.36 -5.95
N TRP A 189 -9.48 4.50 -5.18
CA TRP A 189 -9.58 4.93 -3.79
C TRP A 189 -8.29 5.56 -3.27
N GLN A 190 -8.40 6.35 -2.21
CA GLN A 190 -7.27 6.98 -1.52
C GLN A 190 -7.58 7.26 -0.05
N HIS A 191 -6.63 6.90 0.83
CA HIS A 191 -6.64 7.33 2.23
C HIS A 191 -6.30 8.82 2.34
N VAL A 192 -7.02 9.52 3.21
CA VAL A 192 -6.83 10.94 3.51
C VAL A 192 -6.74 11.09 5.02
N SER A 193 -5.59 11.58 5.50
CA SER A 193 -5.32 11.73 6.92
C SER A 193 -5.30 13.21 7.29
N ASN A 194 -5.88 13.56 8.45
CA ASN A 194 -5.90 14.90 9.05
C ASN A 194 -6.37 16.01 8.11
N SER A 195 -7.24 15.69 7.14
CA SER A 195 -7.81 16.64 6.19
C SER A 195 -9.24 16.24 5.86
N THR A 196 -10.09 17.24 5.66
CA THR A 196 -11.48 17.08 5.19
C THR A 196 -11.69 17.61 3.76
N ASN A 197 -10.59 17.80 3.05
CA ASN A 197 -10.54 18.18 1.64
C ASN A 197 -9.58 17.22 0.92
N TRP A 198 -10.03 16.72 -0.22
CA TRP A 198 -9.23 15.92 -1.14
C TRP A 198 -9.38 16.44 -2.56
N LYS A 199 -8.29 16.40 -3.32
CA LYS A 199 -8.27 16.84 -4.71
C LYS A 199 -7.43 15.90 -5.56
N THR A 200 -7.85 15.72 -6.81
CA THR A 200 -7.10 14.96 -7.80
C THR A 200 -7.30 15.53 -9.20
N ASN A 201 -6.42 15.16 -10.14
CA ASN A 201 -6.54 15.57 -11.52
C ASN A 201 -7.70 14.82 -12.22
N LYS A 202 -8.42 15.50 -13.11
CA LYS A 202 -9.49 14.91 -13.92
C LYS A 202 -9.04 13.73 -14.77
N SER A 203 -7.77 13.66 -15.15
CA SER A 203 -7.21 12.50 -15.89
C SER A 203 -7.11 11.23 -15.05
N MET A 204 -7.36 11.31 -13.74
CA MET A 204 -7.44 10.16 -12.83
C MET A 204 -8.90 9.72 -12.55
N PHE A 205 -9.87 10.37 -13.19
CA PHE A 205 -11.29 10.01 -13.24
C PHE A 205 -11.65 9.42 -14.59
#